data_AF-A0AAJ0FE51-F1
#
_entry.id   AF-A0AAJ0FE51-F1
#
_cell.length_a   1.000
_cell.length_b   1.000
_cell.length_c   1.000
_cell.angle_alpha   90.00
_cell.angle_beta   90.00
_cell.angle_gamma   90.00
#
_symmetry.space_group_name_H-M   'P 1'
#
loop_
_entity.id
_entity.type
_entity.pdbx_description
1 polymer ?
#
loop_
_entity_poly.entity_id
_entity_poly.type
_entity_poly.pdbx_seq_one_letter_code
_entity_poly.pdbx_strand_id
1 'polypeptide(L)'
;MEVSHAHYSQEQKPQQLYTPIQSGLEVAPQQTSSYYQYPPQQGERTIFGLRRTTFFLSVALAVVIIAAAVGGGVGGTLAVQNARNSAKAPAATTTVTVTATVGQSTGTTSSTGTASSTGTTSSTGTATATSGLVVPTGVLALDCPALANAGTQTITLGDSSWHFTPSCGTDFVYHDIGAVIVYSFHDCMQACAAHNHFYGENQCVVAHFSAEMTNAIANDYGNCWLKNATETVIVGGGDLVASAQLVT
;
A
#
# COMPACT_ATOMS: atom_id res chain seq x y z
N MET A 1 -5.29 12.12 79.97
CA MET A 1 -6.13 12.45 78.81
C MET A 1 -5.76 13.86 78.40
N GLU A 2 -5.09 13.99 77.26
CA GLU A 2 -4.87 15.28 76.60
C GLU A 2 -5.25 15.09 75.13
N VAL A 3 -5.97 16.05 74.56
CA VAL A 3 -6.40 16.03 73.16
C VAL A 3 -5.80 17.26 72.50
N SER A 4 -4.73 17.05 71.73
CA SER A 4 -4.09 18.13 70.97
C SER A 4 -4.86 18.38 69.68
N HIS A 5 -5.27 19.63 69.46
CA HIS A 5 -5.99 20.02 68.25
C HIS A 5 -5.01 20.25 67.09
N ALA A 6 -5.07 19.40 66.07
CA ALA A 6 -4.33 19.60 64.83
C ALA A 6 -5.00 20.70 63.97
N HIS A 7 -4.20 21.66 63.50
CA HIS A 7 -4.65 22.65 62.51
C HIS A 7 -4.85 21.99 61.13
N TYR A 8 -5.92 22.35 60.43
CA TYR A 8 -6.19 21.91 59.06
C TYR A 8 -5.95 23.06 58.08
N SER A 9 -4.95 22.92 57.21
CA SER A 9 -4.72 23.85 56.09
C SER A 9 -5.50 23.40 54.87
N GLN A 10 -6.34 24.29 54.32
CA GLN A 10 -6.99 24.08 53.03
C GLN A 10 -5.99 24.30 51.88
N GLU A 11 -5.84 23.31 51.00
CA GLU A 11 -5.01 23.44 49.80
C GLU A 11 -5.82 24.04 48.65
N GLN A 12 -5.38 25.19 48.13
CA GLN A 12 -6.17 25.99 47.19
C GLN A 12 -5.82 25.62 45.73
N LYS A 13 -6.57 24.67 45.15
CA LYS A 13 -6.38 24.23 43.76
C LYS A 13 -6.54 25.41 42.77
N PRO A 14 -5.59 25.65 41.84
CA PRO A 14 -5.67 26.75 40.88
C PRO A 14 -6.80 26.55 39.86
N GLN A 15 -7.47 27.66 39.49
CA GLN A 15 -8.44 27.64 38.39
C GLN A 15 -7.72 27.70 37.03
N GLN A 16 -8.05 26.76 36.16
CA GLN A 16 -7.60 26.76 34.76
C GLN A 16 -8.44 27.74 33.93
N LEU A 17 -7.75 28.55 33.12
CA LEU A 17 -8.36 29.61 32.31
C LEU A 17 -9.03 29.01 31.07
N TYR A 18 -10.36 29.09 30.97
CA TYR A 18 -11.10 28.55 29.82
C TYR A 18 -10.97 29.46 28.59
N THR A 19 -10.10 29.09 27.66
CA THR A 19 -10.09 29.63 26.29
C THR A 19 -11.12 28.90 25.43
N PRO A 20 -12.00 29.59 24.68
CA PRO A 20 -12.94 28.94 23.79
C PRO A 20 -12.22 28.21 22.65
N ILE A 21 -12.53 26.93 22.45
CA ILE A 21 -11.89 26.09 21.44
C ILE A 21 -12.51 26.38 20.06
N GLN A 22 -11.65 26.59 19.06
CA GLN A 22 -12.06 26.81 17.67
C GLN A 22 -12.34 25.46 17.00
N SER A 23 -13.58 25.24 16.54
CA SER A 23 -14.01 23.99 15.91
C SER A 23 -13.36 23.79 14.53
N GLY A 24 -12.63 22.69 14.35
CA GLY A 24 -11.99 22.37 13.06
C GLY A 24 -10.93 21.27 13.08
N LEU A 25 -10.47 20.82 14.25
CA LEU A 25 -9.53 19.70 14.37
C LEU A 25 -9.94 18.81 15.56
N GLU A 26 -10.56 17.66 15.29
CA GLU A 26 -10.99 16.73 16.33
C GLU A 26 -9.79 15.93 16.87
N VAL A 27 -9.19 16.43 17.95
CA VAL A 27 -8.23 15.67 18.75
C VAL A 27 -9.00 14.58 19.48
N ALA A 28 -8.74 13.31 19.12
CA ALA A 28 -9.37 12.17 19.76
C ALA A 28 -9.18 12.21 21.29
N PRO A 29 -10.22 11.86 22.09
CA PRO A 29 -10.16 12.00 23.53
C PRO A 29 -9.08 11.09 24.12
N GLN A 30 -8.09 11.68 24.79
CA GLN A 30 -7.09 10.91 25.53
C GLN A 30 -7.76 10.24 26.73
N GLN A 31 -8.13 8.96 26.57
CA GLN A 31 -8.46 8.11 27.69
C GLN A 31 -7.24 7.98 28.60
N THR A 32 -7.46 8.18 29.90
CA THR A 32 -6.42 8.15 30.93
C THR A 32 -5.67 6.82 30.92
N SER A 33 -4.34 6.86 30.81
CA SER A 33 -3.50 5.66 30.75
C SER A 33 -3.60 4.80 32.01
N SER A 34 -4.45 3.77 31.97
CA SER A 34 -4.29 2.58 32.79
C SER A 34 -3.01 1.86 32.36
N TYR A 35 -2.07 1.68 33.28
CA TYR A 35 -0.72 1.16 33.00
C TYR A 35 -0.76 -0.37 32.78
N TYR A 36 -1.30 -0.80 31.63
CA TYR A 36 -1.37 -2.22 31.28
C TYR A 36 0.02 -2.77 30.98
N GLN A 37 0.47 -3.66 31.87
CA GLN A 37 1.71 -4.43 31.73
C GLN A 37 1.61 -5.31 30.47
N TYR A 38 2.28 -4.90 29.39
CA TYR A 38 2.28 -5.64 28.13
C TYR A 38 2.89 -7.04 28.36
N PRO A 39 2.21 -8.15 27.99
CA PRO A 39 2.85 -9.47 27.98
C PRO A 39 3.98 -9.44 26.95
N PRO A 40 5.15 -10.07 27.21
CA PRO A 40 6.33 -9.87 26.38
C PRO A 40 6.05 -10.21 24.90
N GLN A 41 6.11 -9.18 24.05
CA GLN A 41 6.03 -9.28 22.60
C GLN A 41 6.90 -10.45 22.12
N GLN A 42 6.31 -11.41 21.39
CA GLN A 42 7.11 -12.52 20.85
C GLN A 42 8.07 -11.95 19.81
N GLY A 43 9.34 -11.86 20.19
CA GLY A 43 10.37 -11.15 19.44
C GLY A 43 10.42 -11.62 17.99
N GLU A 44 10.30 -10.66 17.07
CA GLU A 44 10.69 -10.81 15.67
C GLU A 44 12.02 -11.58 15.62
N ARG A 45 12.07 -12.72 14.91
CA ARG A 45 13.14 -13.73 15.10
C ARG A 45 14.51 -13.25 14.59
N THR A 46 15.16 -12.40 15.39
CA THR A 46 16.51 -11.86 15.18
C THR A 46 17.53 -12.97 15.29
N ILE A 47 18.28 -13.19 14.21
CA ILE A 47 19.51 -13.97 14.24
C ILE A 47 20.64 -12.96 14.47
N PHE A 48 21.40 -13.09 15.56
CA PHE A 48 22.43 -12.13 15.97
C PHE A 48 21.95 -10.66 16.09
N GLY A 49 20.72 -10.44 16.57
CA GLY A 49 20.20 -9.09 16.87
C GLY A 49 19.82 -8.24 15.65
N LEU A 50 20.00 -8.74 14.42
CA LEU A 50 19.58 -8.06 13.18
C LEU A 50 18.27 -8.64 12.65
N ARG A 51 17.49 -7.80 11.96
CA ARG A 51 16.36 -8.25 11.14
C ARG A 51 16.87 -9.09 9.97
N ARG A 52 16.15 -10.16 9.62
CA ARG A 52 16.57 -11.11 8.56
C ARG A 52 16.89 -10.41 7.22
N THR A 53 16.09 -9.40 6.85
CA THR A 53 16.30 -8.54 5.68
C THR A 53 17.64 -7.81 5.73
N THR A 54 17.99 -7.17 6.86
CA THR A 54 19.27 -6.47 7.04
C THR A 54 20.47 -7.42 6.98
N PHE A 55 20.33 -8.66 7.48
CA PHE A 55 21.36 -9.69 7.33
C PHE A 55 21.61 -10.04 5.85
N PHE A 56 20.57 -10.41 5.09
CA PHE A 56 20.72 -10.74 3.67
C PHE A 56 21.26 -9.58 2.82
N LEU A 57 20.84 -8.33 3.07
CA LEU A 57 21.39 -7.16 2.39
C LEU A 57 22.88 -6.95 2.70
N SER A 58 23.31 -7.16 3.96
CA SER A 58 24.72 -7.04 4.33
C SER A 58 25.62 -8.08 3.64
N VAL A 59 25.13 -9.32 3.52
CA VAL A 59 25.83 -10.41 2.78
C VAL A 59 25.89 -10.10 1.29
N ALA A 60 24.80 -9.66 0.66
CA ALA A 60 24.78 -9.29 -0.75
C ALA A 60 25.77 -8.14 -1.05
N LEU A 61 25.80 -7.10 -0.22
CA LEU A 61 26.75 -5.99 -0.34
C LEU A 61 28.21 -6.46 -0.24
N ALA A 62 28.53 -7.33 0.72
CA ALA A 62 29.87 -7.89 0.87
C ALA A 62 30.31 -8.71 -0.37
N VAL A 63 29.42 -9.53 -0.93
CA VAL A 63 29.70 -10.29 -2.16
C VAL A 63 29.96 -9.38 -3.35
N VAL A 64 29.18 -8.29 -3.52
CA VAL A 64 29.39 -7.30 -4.60
C VAL A 64 30.75 -6.60 -4.46
N ILE A 65 31.16 -6.22 -3.25
CA ILE A 65 32.47 -5.59 -2.99
C ILE A 65 33.61 -6.56 -3.35
N ILE A 66 33.52 -7.83 -2.96
CA ILE A 66 34.53 -8.85 -3.28
C ILE A 66 34.60 -9.09 -4.80
N ALA A 67 33.46 -9.22 -5.48
CA ALA A 67 33.40 -9.42 -6.93
C ALA A 67 34.00 -8.24 -7.69
N ALA A 68 33.70 -7.00 -7.28
CA ALA A 68 34.25 -5.79 -7.89
C ALA A 68 35.78 -5.69 -7.70
N ALA A 69 36.28 -5.99 -6.49
CA ALA A 69 37.71 -5.95 -6.19
C ALA A 69 38.51 -6.98 -7.02
N VAL A 70 38.02 -8.21 -7.13
CA VAL A 70 38.67 -9.27 -7.92
C VAL A 70 38.60 -8.94 -9.43
N GLY A 71 37.43 -8.53 -9.93
CA GLY A 71 37.23 -8.19 -11.34
C GLY A 71 38.10 -7.03 -11.81
N GLY A 72 38.22 -5.96 -11.01
CA GLY A 72 39.08 -4.81 -11.31
C GLY A 72 40.56 -5.18 -11.39
N GLY A 73 41.04 -6.02 -10.46
CA GLY A 73 42.44 -6.45 -10.41
C GLY A 73 42.88 -7.25 -11.63
N VAL A 74 42.09 -8.23 -12.06
CA VAL A 74 42.44 -9.06 -13.23
C VAL A 74 42.22 -8.34 -14.56
N GLY A 75 41.15 -7.54 -14.70
CA GLY A 75 40.84 -6.83 -15.94
C GLY A 75 41.83 -5.73 -16.29
N GLY A 76 42.27 -4.94 -15.30
CA GLY A 76 43.15 -3.79 -15.52
C GLY A 76 44.53 -4.17 -16.10
N THR A 77 45.10 -5.30 -15.68
CA THR A 77 46.42 -5.74 -16.16
C THR A 77 46.40 -6.22 -17.62
N LEU A 78 45.29 -6.80 -18.09
CA LEU A 78 45.10 -7.17 -19.49
C LEU A 78 44.88 -5.94 -20.39
N ALA A 79 44.09 -4.96 -19.93
CA ALA A 79 43.86 -3.71 -20.66
C ALA A 79 45.15 -2.93 -20.91
N VAL A 80 46.03 -2.83 -19.89
CA VAL A 80 47.34 -2.16 -20.02
C VAL A 80 48.29 -2.89 -20.97
N GLN A 81 48.24 -4.22 -21.03
CA GLN A 81 49.04 -5.00 -22.01
C GLN A 81 48.58 -4.75 -23.44
N ASN A 82 47.26 -4.72 -23.68
CA ASN A 82 46.72 -4.44 -25.02
C ASN A 82 47.08 -3.01 -25.49
N ALA A 83 46.93 -2.01 -24.61
CA ALA A 83 47.28 -0.62 -24.91
C ALA A 83 48.78 -0.42 -25.23
N ARG A 84 49.67 -1.18 -24.58
CA ARG A 84 51.13 -1.13 -24.86
C ARG A 84 51.49 -1.67 -26.23
N ASN A 85 50.77 -2.67 -26.75
CA ASN A 85 51.00 -3.20 -28.09
C ASN A 85 50.55 -2.23 -29.21
N SER A 86 49.57 -1.37 -28.95
CA SER A 86 49.09 -0.37 -29.93
C SER A 86 49.95 0.90 -30.04
N ALA A 87 50.92 1.10 -29.13
CA ALA A 87 51.61 2.38 -28.96
C ALA A 87 52.93 2.56 -29.75
N LYS A 88 53.10 1.86 -30.89
CA LYS A 88 54.30 1.97 -31.75
C LYS A 88 53.96 2.60 -33.10
N ALA A 89 53.98 3.93 -33.13
CA ALA A 89 53.60 4.78 -34.26
C ALA A 89 54.57 4.66 -35.48
N PRO A 90 54.24 5.20 -36.68
CA PRO A 90 54.07 6.65 -36.90
C PRO A 90 52.79 7.06 -37.66
N ALA A 91 52.61 8.37 -37.86
CA ALA A 91 51.46 8.96 -38.57
C ALA A 91 51.61 8.94 -40.10
N ALA A 92 50.47 9.01 -40.81
CA ALA A 92 50.41 9.25 -42.26
C ALA A 92 49.20 10.15 -42.59
N THR A 93 49.39 11.10 -43.51
CA THR A 93 48.32 11.98 -44.03
C THR A 93 47.93 11.52 -45.42
N THR A 94 46.64 11.22 -45.65
CA THR A 94 46.11 10.90 -46.99
C THR A 94 44.72 11.50 -47.19
N THR A 95 44.61 12.45 -48.11
CA THR A 95 43.36 12.91 -48.74
C THR A 95 42.97 12.01 -49.91
N VAL A 96 41.67 11.79 -50.17
CA VAL A 96 41.05 11.82 -51.52
C VAL A 96 39.50 11.70 -51.45
N THR A 97 38.82 12.77 -51.87
CA THR A 97 37.76 12.95 -52.90
C THR A 97 36.82 11.79 -53.34
N VAL A 98 35.65 12.18 -53.91
CA VAL A 98 34.67 11.44 -54.78
C VAL A 98 33.51 10.73 -54.05
N THR A 99 32.20 10.77 -54.43
CA THR A 99 31.34 11.63 -55.30
C THR A 99 29.83 11.39 -54.96
N ALA A 100 28.90 12.16 -55.56
CA ALA A 100 27.42 12.20 -55.45
C ALA A 100 26.64 10.86 -55.69
N THR A 101 25.28 10.71 -55.64
CA THR A 101 24.18 11.60 -56.11
C THR A 101 22.74 11.16 -55.69
N VAL A 102 21.79 12.12 -55.59
CA VAL A 102 20.31 12.08 -55.92
C VAL A 102 19.26 11.31 -55.05
N GLY A 103 18.07 11.95 -54.88
CA GLY A 103 16.76 11.40 -54.39
C GLY A 103 16.35 11.90 -52.98
N GLN A 104 15.22 12.59 -52.66
CA GLN A 104 13.89 12.87 -53.26
C GLN A 104 12.98 11.62 -53.36
N SER A 105 11.72 11.55 -52.88
CA SER A 105 10.70 12.50 -52.32
C SER A 105 10.29 12.13 -50.86
N THR A 106 9.52 12.84 -49.99
CA THR A 106 8.52 13.95 -49.96
C THR A 106 7.02 13.65 -50.23
N GLY A 107 6.16 13.82 -49.20
CA GLY A 107 4.67 13.67 -49.22
C GLY A 107 4.12 13.01 -47.92
N THR A 108 3.18 13.48 -47.06
CA THR A 108 2.25 14.66 -46.96
C THR A 108 0.80 14.42 -47.44
N THR A 109 -0.32 14.66 -46.71
CA THR A 109 -0.63 14.89 -45.26
C THR A 109 -2.17 14.86 -45.00
N SER A 110 -2.64 14.47 -43.79
CA SER A 110 -4.04 14.61 -43.24
C SER A 110 -5.16 13.77 -43.91
N SER A 111 -6.36 13.52 -43.33
CA SER A 111 -7.25 14.39 -42.54
C SER A 111 -8.43 13.64 -41.82
N THR A 112 -9.04 14.28 -40.80
CA THR A 112 -10.44 14.19 -40.27
C THR A 112 -11.13 12.82 -39.98
N GLY A 113 -12.05 12.67 -39.01
CA GLY A 113 -12.58 13.60 -37.98
C GLY A 113 -14.12 13.66 -37.93
N THR A 114 -14.75 13.11 -36.87
CA THR A 114 -16.21 13.14 -36.60
C THR A 114 -16.49 13.24 -35.09
N ALA A 115 -17.66 13.72 -34.66
CA ALA A 115 -17.98 14.04 -33.26
C ALA A 115 -19.45 13.74 -32.86
N SER A 116 -19.83 14.13 -31.62
CA SER A 116 -21.15 14.00 -30.97
C SER A 116 -21.43 12.61 -30.33
N SER A 117 -22.23 12.49 -29.26
CA SER A 117 -23.19 13.45 -28.69
C SER A 117 -23.29 13.44 -27.15
N THR A 118 -23.86 14.52 -26.59
CA THR A 118 -24.03 14.76 -25.15
C THR A 118 -25.42 14.37 -24.62
N GLY A 119 -25.49 13.90 -23.37
CA GLY A 119 -26.72 13.84 -22.58
C GLY A 119 -26.50 14.50 -21.21
N THR A 120 -27.26 15.55 -20.90
CA THR A 120 -27.11 16.33 -19.64
C THR A 120 -28.44 16.43 -18.91
N THR A 121 -28.52 15.78 -17.74
CA THR A 121 -29.72 15.83 -16.88
C THR A 121 -29.47 16.79 -15.73
N SER A 122 -30.26 17.87 -15.65
CA SER A 122 -30.13 18.87 -14.59
C SER A 122 -30.86 18.42 -13.32
N SER A 123 -30.16 18.34 -12.19
CA SER A 123 -30.76 18.19 -10.86
C SER A 123 -30.84 19.54 -10.14
N THR A 124 -31.98 19.83 -9.51
CA THR A 124 -32.17 21.10 -8.78
C THR A 124 -31.62 20.95 -7.36
N GLY A 125 -30.55 21.68 -7.05
CA GLY A 125 -29.88 21.62 -5.76
C GLY A 125 -30.66 22.32 -4.64
N THR A 126 -31.41 21.56 -3.85
CA THR A 126 -31.89 22.02 -2.53
C THR A 126 -30.71 22.01 -1.56
N ALA A 127 -30.43 23.15 -0.92
CA ALA A 127 -29.33 23.28 0.03
C ALA A 127 -29.66 22.63 1.39
N THR A 128 -29.34 21.34 1.52
CA THR A 128 -29.42 20.63 2.81
C THR A 128 -28.37 21.17 3.78
N ALA A 129 -28.75 21.41 5.04
CA ALA A 129 -27.85 21.91 6.07
C ALA A 129 -26.72 20.91 6.39
N THR A 130 -25.53 21.44 6.70
CA THR A 130 -24.31 20.66 6.90
C THR A 130 -24.32 19.88 8.23
N SER A 131 -24.98 18.72 8.24
CA SER A 131 -24.64 17.66 9.20
C SER A 131 -23.20 17.23 8.98
N GLY A 132 -22.46 16.97 10.07
CA GLY A 132 -21.16 16.31 9.98
C GLY A 132 -21.29 14.92 9.35
N LEU A 133 -20.22 14.46 8.69
CA LEU A 133 -20.16 13.10 8.13
C LEU A 133 -20.03 12.08 9.27
N VAL A 134 -21.13 11.48 9.66
CA VAL A 134 -21.13 10.35 10.61
C VAL A 134 -20.71 9.09 9.87
N VAL A 135 -19.58 8.52 10.28
CA VAL A 135 -19.00 7.30 9.72
C VAL A 135 -19.32 6.10 10.63
N PRO A 136 -19.64 4.90 10.11
CA PRO A 136 -19.88 3.72 10.94
C PRO A 136 -18.65 3.32 11.76
N THR A 137 -18.84 2.98 13.04
CA THR A 137 -17.77 2.58 13.98
C THR A 137 -18.14 1.28 14.73
N GLY A 138 -18.63 0.28 14.00
CA GLY A 138 -19.25 -0.92 14.58
C GLY A 138 -19.21 -2.11 13.62
N VAL A 139 -20.33 -2.82 13.50
CA VAL A 139 -20.52 -3.87 12.49
C VAL A 139 -21.10 -3.25 11.21
N LEU A 140 -20.45 -3.50 10.09
CA LEU A 140 -20.88 -3.10 8.74
C LEU A 140 -21.91 -4.08 8.16
N ALA A 141 -22.63 -3.64 7.12
CA ALA A 141 -23.51 -4.53 6.37
C ALA A 141 -22.70 -5.47 5.46
N LEU A 142 -22.95 -6.78 5.58
CA LEU A 142 -22.39 -7.82 4.72
C LEU A 142 -23.51 -8.84 4.41
N ASP A 143 -23.97 -8.87 3.16
CA ASP A 143 -25.06 -9.76 2.72
C ASP A 143 -24.47 -11.04 2.10
N CYS A 144 -24.10 -11.98 2.97
CA CYS A 144 -23.54 -13.26 2.54
C CYS A 144 -24.46 -14.09 1.63
N PRO A 145 -25.79 -14.16 1.85
CA PRO A 145 -26.73 -14.73 0.89
C PRO A 145 -26.68 -14.07 -0.49
N ALA A 146 -26.59 -12.74 -0.59
CA ALA A 146 -26.45 -12.06 -1.88
C ALA A 146 -25.08 -12.34 -2.53
N LEU A 147 -23.98 -12.28 -1.77
CA LEU A 147 -22.62 -12.58 -2.26
C LEU A 147 -22.53 -14.00 -2.86
N ALA A 148 -23.14 -15.00 -2.20
CA ALA A 148 -23.17 -16.37 -2.69
C ALA A 148 -23.91 -16.55 -4.03
N ASN A 149 -24.81 -15.62 -4.37
CA ASN A 149 -25.56 -15.61 -5.64
C ASN A 149 -25.02 -14.61 -6.67
N ALA A 150 -24.10 -13.72 -6.29
CA ALA A 150 -23.56 -12.67 -7.17
C ALA A 150 -22.63 -13.22 -8.26
N GLY A 151 -21.95 -14.33 -8.00
CA GLY A 151 -20.91 -14.86 -8.89
C GLY A 151 -19.66 -13.97 -8.91
N THR A 152 -18.93 -13.97 -10.02
CA THR A 152 -17.66 -13.24 -10.15
C THR A 152 -17.91 -11.73 -10.32
N GLN A 153 -17.50 -10.97 -9.33
CA GLN A 153 -17.58 -9.51 -9.27
C GLN A 153 -16.44 -8.90 -10.10
N THR A 154 -16.70 -7.81 -10.83
CA THR A 154 -15.68 -7.09 -11.60
C THR A 154 -15.41 -5.71 -10.99
N ILE A 155 -14.12 -5.39 -10.84
CA ILE A 155 -13.64 -4.03 -10.54
C ILE A 155 -12.87 -3.52 -11.76
N THR A 156 -13.19 -2.32 -12.23
CA THR A 156 -12.52 -1.67 -13.37
C THR A 156 -11.90 -0.35 -12.92
N LEU A 157 -10.59 -0.16 -13.17
CA LEU A 157 -9.85 1.06 -12.86
C LEU A 157 -9.12 1.54 -14.13
N GLY A 158 -9.62 2.61 -14.74
CA GLY A 158 -9.19 3.03 -16.07
C GLY A 158 -9.45 1.93 -17.10
N ASP A 159 -8.45 1.63 -17.94
CA ASP A 159 -8.53 0.58 -18.96
C ASP A 159 -8.28 -0.84 -18.42
N SER A 160 -8.02 -1.00 -17.12
CA SER A 160 -7.71 -2.28 -16.47
C SER A 160 -8.90 -2.83 -15.68
N SER A 161 -9.09 -4.15 -15.68
CA SER A 161 -10.15 -4.81 -14.91
C SER A 161 -9.65 -6.06 -14.17
N TRP A 162 -10.21 -6.29 -13.00
CA TRP A 162 -9.93 -7.44 -12.13
C TRP A 162 -11.24 -8.16 -11.79
N HIS A 163 -11.21 -9.48 -11.84
CA HIS A 163 -12.36 -10.34 -11.62
C HIS A 163 -12.17 -11.09 -10.30
N PHE A 164 -13.11 -10.96 -9.37
CA PHE A 164 -13.03 -11.55 -8.03
C PHE A 164 -14.22 -12.46 -7.76
N THR A 165 -13.95 -13.69 -7.34
CA THR A 165 -15.00 -14.62 -6.88
C THR A 165 -15.14 -14.48 -5.36
N PRO A 166 -16.29 -14.02 -4.85
CA PRO A 166 -16.51 -13.79 -3.42
C PRO A 166 -16.90 -15.08 -2.70
N SER A 167 -16.54 -15.19 -1.42
CA SER A 167 -16.89 -16.31 -0.55
C SER A 167 -16.99 -15.89 0.91
N CYS A 168 -18.17 -16.06 1.52
CA CYS A 168 -18.41 -15.73 2.92
C CYS A 168 -17.96 -16.82 3.89
N GLY A 169 -17.68 -16.43 5.13
CA GLY A 169 -17.14 -17.31 6.16
C GLY A 169 -15.77 -17.89 5.80
N THR A 170 -15.01 -17.23 4.91
CA THR A 170 -13.66 -17.64 4.52
C THR A 170 -12.62 -16.63 4.96
N ASP A 171 -11.57 -17.11 5.60
CA ASP A 171 -10.35 -16.36 5.94
C ASP A 171 -9.14 -17.02 5.28
N PHE A 172 -8.24 -16.21 4.74
CA PHE A 172 -7.00 -16.61 4.09
C PHE A 172 -5.84 -16.23 4.99
N VAL A 173 -5.31 -17.18 5.76
CA VAL A 173 -4.37 -16.86 6.85
C VAL A 173 -3.00 -16.45 6.29
N TYR A 174 -2.40 -15.44 6.91
CA TYR A 174 -1.12 -14.82 6.52
C TYR A 174 -1.15 -14.12 5.15
N HIS A 175 0.05 -13.90 4.58
CA HIS A 175 0.30 -13.36 3.24
C HIS A 175 -0.19 -11.93 3.00
N ASP A 176 -0.40 -11.18 4.08
CA ASP A 176 -0.82 -9.78 4.10
C ASP A 176 0.26 -8.85 3.52
N ILE A 177 -0.06 -8.20 2.40
CA ILE A 177 0.75 -7.15 1.76
C ILE A 177 0.24 -5.74 2.08
N GLY A 178 -0.88 -5.61 2.78
CA GLY A 178 -1.38 -4.35 3.35
C GLY A 178 -2.71 -4.50 4.07
N ALA A 179 -3.00 -3.59 4.99
CA ALA A 179 -4.28 -3.47 5.68
C ALA A 179 -4.86 -2.06 5.45
N VAL A 180 -6.18 -1.97 5.28
CA VAL A 180 -6.91 -0.71 5.07
C VAL A 180 -8.24 -0.71 5.82
N ILE A 181 -8.75 0.49 6.09
CA ILE A 181 -10.08 0.70 6.70
C ILE A 181 -11.07 1.02 5.57
N VAL A 182 -12.11 0.21 5.43
CA VAL A 182 -13.12 0.32 4.35
C VAL A 182 -14.52 0.01 4.84
N TYR A 183 -15.52 0.63 4.22
CA TYR A 183 -16.92 0.62 4.71
C TYR A 183 -17.84 -0.35 3.95
N SER A 184 -17.31 -1.05 2.95
CA SER A 184 -17.96 -2.19 2.30
C SER A 184 -16.96 -3.24 1.82
N PHE A 185 -17.45 -4.46 1.59
CA PHE A 185 -16.67 -5.52 0.94
C PHE A 185 -16.29 -5.17 -0.51
N HIS A 186 -17.10 -4.35 -1.21
CA HIS A 186 -16.78 -3.86 -2.55
C HIS A 186 -15.55 -2.95 -2.53
N ASP A 187 -15.46 -2.05 -1.55
CA ASP A 187 -14.28 -1.19 -1.36
C ASP A 187 -13.02 -2.01 -1.05
N CYS A 188 -13.15 -3.17 -0.39
CA CYS A 188 -12.03 -4.08 -0.16
C CYS A 188 -11.51 -4.72 -1.46
N MET A 189 -12.41 -5.20 -2.32
CA MET A 189 -12.05 -5.66 -3.68
C MET A 189 -11.44 -4.51 -4.51
N GLN A 190 -11.96 -3.30 -4.36
CA GLN A 190 -11.45 -2.11 -5.05
C GLN A 190 -10.04 -1.73 -4.56
N ALA A 191 -9.73 -1.87 -3.27
CA ALA A 191 -8.39 -1.68 -2.74
C ALA A 191 -7.40 -2.73 -3.30
N CYS A 192 -7.85 -3.98 -3.51
CA CYS A 192 -7.04 -5.05 -4.11
C CYS A 192 -6.76 -4.81 -5.60
N ALA A 193 -7.78 -4.40 -6.37
CA ALA A 193 -7.61 -3.93 -7.74
C ALA A 193 -6.68 -2.72 -7.84
N ALA A 194 -6.81 -1.74 -6.92
CA ALA A 194 -5.96 -0.55 -6.90
C ALA A 194 -4.50 -0.89 -6.56
N HIS A 195 -4.26 -1.83 -5.64
CA HIS A 195 -2.92 -2.34 -5.37
C HIS A 195 -2.28 -2.91 -6.64
N ASN A 196 -3.01 -3.77 -7.36
CA ASN A 196 -2.54 -4.36 -8.61
C ASN A 196 -2.29 -3.31 -9.70
N HIS A 197 -3.17 -2.32 -9.83
CA HIS A 197 -3.03 -1.21 -10.77
C HIS A 197 -1.75 -0.41 -10.53
N PHE A 198 -1.45 -0.05 -9.28
CA PHE A 198 -0.26 0.75 -8.94
C PHE A 198 1.03 -0.07 -8.85
N TYR A 199 0.96 -1.37 -8.60
CA TYR A 199 2.12 -2.26 -8.66
C TYR A 199 2.48 -2.63 -10.12
N GLY A 200 1.49 -2.73 -11.01
CA GLY A 200 1.66 -3.16 -12.40
C GLY A 200 1.60 -4.69 -12.60
N GLU A 201 1.33 -5.45 -11.54
CA GLU A 201 1.16 -6.91 -11.55
C GLU A 201 0.04 -7.32 -10.56
N ASN A 202 -0.49 -8.53 -10.72
CA ASN A 202 -1.52 -9.08 -9.84
C ASN A 202 -0.92 -9.64 -8.54
N GLN A 203 -0.35 -8.77 -7.70
CA GLN A 203 0.22 -9.14 -6.41
C GLN A 203 -0.84 -9.31 -5.31
N CYS A 204 -1.93 -8.54 -5.33
CA CYS A 204 -3.11 -8.80 -4.52
C CYS A 204 -4.00 -9.82 -5.23
N VAL A 205 -4.04 -11.05 -4.70
CA VAL A 205 -4.82 -12.18 -5.23
C VAL A 205 -6.00 -12.57 -4.33
N VAL A 206 -6.04 -12.06 -3.09
CA VAL A 206 -7.23 -12.12 -2.22
C VAL A 206 -7.45 -10.78 -1.54
N ALA A 207 -8.70 -10.31 -1.57
CA ALA A 207 -9.21 -9.24 -0.72
C ALA A 207 -9.99 -9.88 0.45
N HIS A 208 -9.46 -9.83 1.67
CA HIS A 208 -10.11 -10.35 2.87
C HIS A 208 -10.78 -9.21 3.66
N PHE A 209 -11.99 -9.39 4.16
CA PHE A 209 -12.78 -8.34 4.81
C PHE A 209 -13.49 -8.85 6.08
N SER A 210 -13.39 -8.04 7.14
CA SER A 210 -14.23 -8.15 8.34
C SER A 210 -15.23 -7.00 8.36
N ALA A 211 -16.50 -7.36 8.58
CA ALA A 211 -17.55 -6.39 8.87
C ALA A 211 -17.43 -5.81 10.29
N GLU A 212 -16.74 -6.48 11.22
CA GLU A 212 -16.61 -6.06 12.62
C GLU A 212 -15.43 -5.09 12.81
N MET A 213 -15.65 -3.82 12.47
CA MET A 213 -14.60 -2.80 12.48
C MET A 213 -13.99 -2.57 13.87
N THR A 214 -14.81 -2.65 14.93
CA THR A 214 -14.39 -2.27 16.30
C THR A 214 -13.22 -3.11 16.79
N ASN A 215 -13.25 -4.43 16.60
CA ASN A 215 -12.16 -5.31 16.98
C ASN A 215 -11.07 -5.38 15.91
N ALA A 216 -11.44 -5.42 14.62
CA ALA A 216 -10.48 -5.51 13.53
C ALA A 216 -9.50 -4.31 13.51
N ILE A 217 -10.01 -3.07 13.57
CA ILE A 217 -9.16 -1.87 13.50
C ILE A 217 -8.29 -1.73 14.76
N ALA A 218 -8.82 -2.10 15.93
CA ALA A 218 -8.13 -1.94 17.21
C ALA A 218 -6.97 -2.93 17.43
N ASN A 219 -7.05 -4.15 16.86
CA ASN A 219 -6.04 -5.19 17.04
C ASN A 219 -5.15 -5.37 15.80
N ASP A 220 -5.74 -5.25 14.60
CA ASP A 220 -5.17 -5.71 13.32
C ASP A 220 -5.04 -4.58 12.28
N TYR A 221 -5.15 -3.32 12.73
CA TYR A 221 -4.85 -2.06 12.00
C TYR A 221 -5.72 -1.76 10.76
N GLY A 222 -6.75 -2.54 10.50
CA GLY A 222 -7.69 -2.35 9.39
C GLY A 222 -8.90 -3.25 9.54
N ASN A 223 -9.79 -3.25 8.55
CA ASN A 223 -10.86 -4.26 8.43
C ASN A 223 -10.95 -4.87 7.02
N CYS A 224 -10.02 -4.52 6.15
CA CYS A 224 -9.74 -5.18 4.89
C CYS A 224 -8.25 -5.42 4.76
N TRP A 225 -7.86 -6.64 4.36
CA TRP A 225 -6.48 -7.07 4.19
C TRP A 225 -6.26 -7.58 2.78
N LEU A 226 -5.19 -7.06 2.19
CA LEU A 226 -4.72 -7.30 0.83
C LEU A 226 -3.72 -8.45 0.92
N LYS A 227 -3.93 -9.56 0.21
CA LYS A 227 -3.12 -10.79 0.38
C LYS A 227 -2.56 -11.31 -0.95
N ASN A 228 -1.32 -11.80 -0.93
CA ASN A 228 -0.60 -12.26 -2.13
C ASN A 228 -0.53 -13.78 -2.35
N ALA A 229 -1.22 -14.58 -1.53
CA ALA A 229 -1.34 -16.01 -1.77
C ALA A 229 -2.66 -16.58 -1.25
N THR A 230 -2.97 -17.81 -1.66
CA THR A 230 -4.22 -18.53 -1.38
C THR A 230 -4.01 -19.81 -0.54
N GLU A 231 -2.82 -19.98 0.05
CA GLU A 231 -2.30 -21.26 0.54
C GLU A 231 -3.03 -21.88 1.73
N THR A 232 -3.58 -21.07 2.64
CA THR A 232 -4.24 -21.54 3.87
C THR A 232 -5.60 -20.87 4.01
N VAL A 233 -6.67 -21.65 3.87
CA VAL A 233 -8.06 -21.16 3.97
C VAL A 233 -8.74 -21.76 5.19
N ILE A 234 -9.21 -20.91 6.10
CA ILE A 234 -10.16 -21.28 7.14
C ILE A 234 -11.57 -21.08 6.56
N VAL A 235 -12.43 -22.07 6.77
CA VAL A 235 -13.85 -22.03 6.36
C VAL A 235 -14.75 -22.13 7.58
N GLY A 236 -15.90 -21.45 7.56
CA GLY A 236 -16.85 -21.40 8.68
C GLY A 236 -16.68 -20.19 9.61
N GLY A 237 -16.02 -19.12 9.18
CA GLY A 237 -15.84 -17.87 9.95
C GLY A 237 -17.12 -17.04 10.19
N GLY A 238 -18.28 -17.50 9.73
CA GLY A 238 -19.58 -16.83 9.89
C GLY A 238 -19.82 -15.66 8.92
N ASP A 239 -21.00 -15.04 9.05
CA ASP A 239 -21.52 -14.04 8.11
C ASP A 239 -20.93 -12.62 8.29
N LEU A 240 -20.00 -12.42 9.23
CA LEU A 240 -19.28 -11.15 9.43
C LEU A 240 -17.94 -11.09 8.67
N VAL A 241 -17.58 -12.17 7.95
CA VAL A 241 -16.29 -12.33 7.28
C VAL A 241 -16.50 -12.76 5.83
N ALA A 242 -15.81 -12.11 4.89
CA ALA A 242 -15.81 -12.50 3.49
C ALA A 242 -14.43 -12.33 2.86
N SER A 243 -14.09 -13.20 1.91
CA SER A 243 -12.91 -13.05 1.07
C SER A 243 -13.30 -13.04 -0.40
N ALA A 244 -12.55 -12.32 -1.22
CA ALA A 244 -12.71 -12.31 -2.68
C ALA A 244 -11.39 -12.75 -3.32
N GLN A 245 -11.40 -13.91 -3.97
CA GLN A 245 -10.22 -14.43 -4.67
C GLN A 245 -10.21 -13.91 -6.11
N LEU A 246 -9.07 -13.35 -6.53
CA LEU A 246 -8.83 -12.95 -7.92
C LEU A 246 -8.83 -14.19 -8.83
N VAL A 247 -9.60 -14.13 -9.92
CA VAL A 247 -9.56 -15.11 -11.00
C VAL A 247 -8.87 -14.52 -12.23
N THR A 248 -8.16 -15.39 -12.96
CA THR A 248 -7.32 -15.09 -14.13
C THR A 248 -8.00 -15.46 -15.44
#